data_AF-A0A5C7L0F4-F1
#
_entry.id   AF-A0A5C7L0F4-F1
#
_cell.length_a   1.000
_cell.length_b   1.000
_cell.length_c   1.000
_cell.angle_alpha   90.00
_cell.angle_beta   90.00
_cell.angle_gamma   90.00
#
_symmetry.space_group_name_H-M   'P 1'
#
loop_
_entity.id
_entity.type
_entity.pdbx_description
1 polymer ?
#
loop_
_entity_poly.entity_id
_entity_poly.type
_entity_poly.pdbx_seq_one_letter_code
_entity_poly.pdbx_strand_id
1 'polypeptide(L)'
;MKILLIAAGLPLALASSTSFADPSSTPSAAPVAADPAHCLKDTGSRIKPKDGRCVNAPGQVISHEDIERSGATNTAEALRDLSPAVQVQRH
;
A
#
# COMPACT_ATOMS: atom_id res chain seq x y z
N MET A 1 -45.50 21.14 51.15
CA MET A 1 -44.34 20.32 51.56
C MET A 1 -43.21 20.59 50.57
N LYS A 2 -42.16 21.26 51.03
CA LYS A 2 -40.74 20.80 51.07
C LYS A 2 -40.09 20.69 49.66
N ILE A 3 -39.28 21.64 49.18
CA ILE A 3 -37.92 22.09 49.58
C ILE A 3 -36.77 21.18 49.10
N LEU A 4 -35.86 21.81 48.31
CA LEU A 4 -34.40 21.60 48.06
C LEU A 4 -33.92 20.26 47.44
N LEU A 5 -33.21 20.28 46.28
CA LEU A 5 -31.77 20.55 46.01
C LEU A 5 -30.79 19.40 46.37
N ILE A 6 -29.69 19.34 45.58
CA ILE A 6 -28.39 18.65 45.78
C ILE A 6 -28.46 17.12 45.52
N ALA A 7 -27.55 16.40 44.84
CA ALA A 7 -26.09 16.48 44.67
C ALA A 7 -25.70 15.69 43.39
N ALA A 8 -24.81 16.20 42.54
CA ALA A 8 -23.38 15.91 42.54
C ALA A 8 -22.98 14.46 42.17
N GLY A 9 -22.35 14.32 41.00
CA GLY A 9 -21.16 13.48 40.82
C GLY A 9 -21.36 12.03 40.38
N LEU A 10 -21.06 11.75 39.11
CA LEU A 10 -19.91 10.91 38.73
C LEU A 10 -19.71 11.01 37.21
N PRO A 11 -18.63 11.63 36.71
CA PRO A 11 -18.27 11.43 35.31
C PRO A 11 -17.72 10.00 35.19
N LEU A 12 -18.44 9.15 34.45
CA LEU A 12 -17.92 7.84 34.05
C LEU A 12 -16.80 8.11 33.04
N ALA A 13 -15.56 8.14 33.52
CA ALA A 13 -14.37 8.27 32.69
C ALA A 13 -14.23 7.02 31.82
N LEU A 14 -14.61 7.10 30.55
CA LEU A 14 -14.14 6.15 29.54
C LEU A 14 -12.65 6.45 29.32
N ALA A 15 -11.79 5.61 29.89
CA ALA A 15 -10.38 5.58 29.55
C ALA A 15 -10.23 5.07 28.11
N SER A 16 -10.18 5.98 27.15
CA SER A 16 -9.75 5.68 25.78
C SER A 16 -8.26 5.40 25.82
N SER A 17 -7.88 4.12 25.72
CA SER A 17 -6.49 3.70 25.51
C SER A 17 -6.03 4.19 24.13
N THR A 18 -5.49 5.40 24.07
CA THR A 18 -4.78 5.88 22.89
C THR A 18 -3.48 5.11 22.78
N SER A 19 -3.50 4.01 22.05
CA SER A 19 -2.31 3.32 21.59
C SER A 19 -1.53 4.31 20.72
N PHE A 20 -0.50 4.93 21.28
CA PHE A 20 0.47 5.71 20.52
C PHE A 20 1.16 4.74 19.56
N ALA A 21 0.74 4.77 18.29
CA ALA A 21 1.47 4.16 17.21
C ALA A 21 2.82 4.87 17.12
N ASP A 22 3.88 4.13 17.39
CA ASP A 22 5.27 4.56 17.25
C ASP A 22 5.51 5.01 15.79
N PRO A 23 5.82 6.28 15.51
CA PRO A 23 6.02 6.75 14.14
C PRO A 23 7.33 6.25 13.50
N SER A 24 8.05 5.32 14.17
CA SER A 24 9.37 4.85 13.75
C SER A 24 9.40 3.43 13.18
N SER A 25 8.24 2.86 12.82
CA SER A 25 8.22 1.70 11.93
C SER A 25 8.21 2.18 10.48
N THR A 26 9.33 2.72 10.02
CA THR A 26 9.64 2.69 8.59
C THR A 26 9.66 1.21 8.22
N PRO A 27 8.78 0.69 7.34
CA PRO A 27 8.93 -0.66 6.85
C PRO A 27 10.22 -0.67 6.03
N SER A 28 11.33 -1.02 6.69
CA SER A 28 12.53 -1.46 6.00
C SER A 28 12.13 -2.75 5.33
N ALA A 29 11.64 -2.62 4.09
CA ALA A 29 11.37 -3.75 3.23
C ALA A 29 12.68 -4.51 3.12
N ALA A 30 12.80 -5.58 3.91
CA ALA A 30 13.82 -6.59 3.69
C ALA A 30 13.79 -6.92 2.20
N PRO A 31 14.95 -7.04 1.51
CA PRO A 31 14.96 -7.36 0.10
C PRO A 31 14.28 -8.71 -0.07
N VAL A 32 12.99 -8.67 -0.45
CA VAL A 32 12.27 -9.83 -0.93
C VAL A 32 13.09 -10.27 -2.12
N ALA A 33 13.64 -11.49 -2.09
CA ALA A 33 14.40 -12.03 -3.20
C ALA A 33 13.57 -11.81 -4.46
N ALA A 34 14.06 -10.97 -5.36
CA ALA A 34 13.31 -10.56 -6.53
C ALA A 34 12.96 -11.83 -7.31
N ASP A 35 11.68 -12.13 -7.44
CA ASP A 35 11.22 -13.19 -8.32
C ASP A 35 11.75 -12.85 -9.73
N PRO A 36 12.55 -13.73 -10.37
CA PRO A 36 13.08 -13.46 -11.70
C PRO A 36 11.99 -13.17 -12.74
N ALA A 37 10.75 -13.60 -12.51
CA ALA A 37 9.59 -13.27 -13.35
C ALA A 37 9.14 -11.80 -13.19
N HIS A 38 9.24 -11.23 -11.99
CA HIS A 38 8.82 -9.86 -11.66
C HIS A 38 10.02 -8.91 -11.51
N CYS A 39 11.13 -9.25 -12.16
CA CYS A 39 12.37 -8.49 -12.19
C CYS A 39 12.32 -7.43 -13.31
N LEU A 40 12.61 -6.16 -12.97
CA LEU A 40 12.66 -5.09 -13.95
C LEU A 40 13.91 -5.25 -14.84
N LYS A 41 13.71 -5.50 -16.13
CA LYS A 41 14.80 -5.74 -17.10
C LYS A 41 15.02 -4.56 -18.03
N ASP A 42 13.93 -3.90 -18.42
CA ASP A 42 13.95 -2.81 -19.39
C ASP A 42 13.31 -1.55 -18.79
N THR A 43 13.85 -0.38 -19.12
CA THR A 43 13.31 0.92 -18.71
C THR A 43 13.15 1.85 -19.91
N GLY A 44 12.28 2.85 -19.78
CA GLY A 44 11.99 3.80 -20.87
C GLY A 44 13.18 4.63 -21.34
N SER A 45 14.28 4.70 -20.58
CA SER A 45 15.50 5.42 -20.95
C SER A 45 16.37 4.69 -21.96
N ARG A 46 16.05 3.42 -22.29
CA ARG A 46 16.85 2.52 -23.14
C ARG A 46 18.27 2.25 -22.62
N ILE A 47 18.57 2.60 -21.37
CA ILE A 47 19.83 2.25 -20.72
C ILE A 47 19.78 0.78 -20.34
N LYS A 48 20.77 0.00 -20.79
CA LYS A 48 20.87 -1.42 -20.46
C LYS A 48 21.30 -1.62 -19.01
N PRO A 49 20.74 -2.61 -18.29
CA PRO A 49 21.24 -2.99 -16.99
C PRO A 49 22.69 -3.49 -17.08
N LYS A 50 23.50 -3.19 -16.06
CA LYS A 50 24.82 -3.83 -15.94
C LYS A 50 24.64 -5.31 -15.64
N ASP A 51 25.30 -6.14 -16.45
CA ASP A 51 25.49 -7.57 -16.21
C ASP A 51 24.21 -8.43 -16.27
N GLY A 52 23.16 -7.98 -16.98
CA GLY A 52 21.91 -8.75 -17.13
C GLY A 52 21.13 -8.93 -15.83
N ARG A 53 21.45 -8.15 -14.80
CA ARG A 53 20.76 -8.14 -13.51
C ARG A 53 19.52 -7.26 -13.56
N CYS A 54 18.62 -7.47 -12.59
CA CYS A 54 17.47 -6.58 -12.40
C CYS A 54 17.94 -5.14 -12.26
N VAL A 55 17.21 -4.22 -12.89
CA VAL A 55 17.37 -2.80 -12.69
C VAL A 55 16.98 -2.49 -11.25
N ASN A 56 17.91 -1.90 -10.49
CA ASN A 56 17.63 -1.40 -9.16
C ASN A 56 16.96 -0.02 -9.28
N ALA A 57 15.69 -0.03 -9.68
CA ALA A 57 14.83 1.14 -9.72
C ALA A 57 13.53 0.83 -8.98
N PRO A 58 12.92 1.84 -8.34
CA PRO A 58 11.62 1.66 -7.71
C PRO A 58 10.56 1.36 -8.78
N GLY A 59 9.65 0.44 -8.49
CA GLY A 59 8.56 0.09 -9.38
C GLY A 59 8.07 -1.34 -9.16
N GLN A 60 7.08 -1.71 -9.97
CA GLN A 60 6.53 -3.06 -10.05
C GLN A 60 6.59 -3.53 -11.49
N VAL A 61 6.83 -4.82 -11.68
CA VAL A 61 6.70 -5.47 -12.98
C VAL A 61 5.38 -6.23 -12.95
N ILE A 62 4.52 -5.95 -13.92
CA ILE A 62 3.26 -6.68 -14.14
C ILE A 62 3.38 -7.32 -15.50
N SER A 63 3.38 -8.65 -15.52
CA SER A 63 3.50 -9.44 -16.74
C SER A 63 2.15 -9.57 -17.45
N HIS A 64 2.17 -10.00 -18.71
CA HIS A 64 0.95 -10.34 -19.43
C HIS A 64 0.15 -11.43 -18.69
N GLU A 65 0.83 -12.44 -18.14
CA GLU A 65 0.20 -13.51 -17.37
C GLU A 65 -0.52 -12.99 -16.12
N ASP A 66 -0.01 -11.94 -15.48
CA ASP A 66 -0.68 -11.31 -14.33
C ASP A 66 -1.97 -10.61 -14.75
N ILE A 67 -1.94 -9.94 -15.90
CA ILE A 67 -3.13 -9.32 -16.49
C ILE A 67 -4.18 -10.39 -16.81
N GLU A 68 -3.79 -11.49 -17.47
CA GLU A 68 -4.74 -12.57 -17.82
C GLU A 68 -5.31 -13.27 -16.58
N ARG A 69 -4.47 -13.54 -15.57
CA ARG A 69 -4.92 -14.17 -14.32
C ARG A 69 -5.80 -13.26 -13.46
N SER A 70 -5.75 -11.94 -13.66
CA SER A 70 -6.61 -11.01 -12.94
C SER A 70 -8.09 -11.21 -13.27
N GLY A 71 -8.41 -11.79 -14.45
CA GLY A 71 -9.78 -11.93 -14.94
C GLY A 71 -10.43 -10.60 -15.35
N ALA A 72 -9.68 -9.50 -15.36
CA ALA A 72 -10.15 -8.19 -15.77
C ALA A 72 -10.48 -8.16 -17.28
N THR A 73 -11.47 -7.35 -17.66
CA THR A 73 -11.90 -7.24 -19.07
C THR A 73 -10.97 -6.38 -19.92
N ASN A 74 -10.13 -5.58 -19.29
CA ASN A 74 -9.22 -4.66 -19.92
C ASN A 74 -8.04 -4.32 -18.99
N THR A 75 -6.95 -3.81 -19.56
CA THR A 75 -5.72 -3.48 -18.82
C THR A 75 -5.93 -2.42 -17.75
N ALA A 76 -6.80 -1.43 -17.98
CA ALA A 76 -7.08 -0.36 -17.01
C ALA A 76 -7.76 -0.88 -15.73
N GLU A 77 -8.59 -1.92 -15.84
CA GLU A 77 -9.19 -2.63 -14.72
C GLU A 77 -8.15 -3.50 -14.02
N ALA A 78 -7.39 -4.31 -14.78
CA ALA A 78 -6.31 -5.14 -14.21
C ALA A 78 -5.30 -4.32 -13.39
N LEU A 79 -4.85 -3.17 -13.92
CA LEU A 79 -3.86 -2.32 -13.23
C LEU A 79 -4.40 -1.67 -11.96
N ARG A 80 -5.72 -1.39 -11.88
CA ARG A 80 -6.34 -0.86 -10.66
C ARG A 80 -6.31 -1.89 -9.53
N ASP A 81 -6.48 -3.17 -9.86
CA ASP A 81 -6.48 -4.25 -8.89
C ASP A 81 -5.06 -4.70 -8.52
N LEU A 82 -4.18 -4.81 -9.52
CA LEU A 82 -2.81 -5.31 -9.34
C LEU A 82 -1.85 -4.25 -8.78
N SER A 83 -2.10 -2.96 -9.01
CA SER A 83 -1.19 -1.89 -8.58
C SER A 83 -1.93 -0.70 -7.97
N PRO A 84 -2.09 -0.66 -6.63
CA PRO A 84 -2.72 0.45 -5.93
C PRO A 84 -2.00 1.79 -6.10
N ALA A 85 -0.73 1.76 -6.53
CA ALA A 85 0.05 2.96 -6.85
C ALA A 85 -0.35 3.61 -8.19
N VAL A 86 -1.10 2.88 -9.04
CA VAL A 86 -1.52 3.35 -10.37
C VAL A 86 -2.95 3.91 -10.30
N GLN A 87 -3.10 5.17 -10.71
CA GLN A 87 -4.40 5.81 -10.86
C GLN A 87 -4.77 5.89 -12.34
N VAL A 88 -5.83 5.20 -12.75
CA VAL A 88 -6.28 5.19 -14.14
C VAL A 88 -7.39 6.23 -14.36
N GLN A 89 -7.12 7.23 -15.20
CA GLN A 89 -8.07 8.29 -15.54
C GLN A 89 -8.58 8.10 -16.98
N ARG A 90 -9.88 8.31 -17.22
CA ARG A 90 -10.42 8.44 -18.58
C ARG A 90 -10.25 9.88 -19.05
N HIS A 91 -9.92 10.04 -20.32
CA HIS A 91 -9.70 11.34 -20.96
C HIS A 91 -10.87 11.77 -21.83
#